data_AF-A0AAJ6FZM1-F1
#
_entry.id   AF-A0AAJ6FZM1-F1
#
_cell.length_a   1.000
_cell.length_b   1.000
_cell.length_c   1.000
_cell.angle_alpha   90.00
_cell.angle_beta   90.00
_cell.angle_gamma   90.00
#
_symmetry.space_group_name_H-M   'P 1'
#
loop_
_entity.id
_entity.type
_entity.pdbx_description
1 polymer ?
#
loop_
_entity_poly.entity_id
_entity_poly.type
_entity_poly.pdbx_seq_one_letter_code
_entity_poly.pdbx_strand_id
1 'polypeptide(L)'
;MTRALTLARGLDRRLELPLLHHFQRQRYIDGRETSSARVAAAITSGFLERHGYASDPVVFAEQLNADDALALLACERIDETQRMMESEQVRGVLKLYLQTAGQLQPVSSEVLYQGADAVLEAIAVMRQMPA
;
A
#
# COMPACT_ATOMS: atom_id res chain seq x y z
N MET A 1 -8.53 5.12 4.67
CA MET A 1 -7.42 4.15 4.50
C MET A 1 -6.08 4.80 4.11
N THR A 2 -5.96 5.55 3.00
CA THR A 2 -4.67 6.09 2.52
C THR A 2 -3.89 6.89 3.58
N ARG A 3 -4.56 7.82 4.28
CA ARG A 3 -3.94 8.58 5.37
C ARG A 3 -3.37 7.68 6.48
N ALA A 4 -4.04 6.58 6.81
CA ALA A 4 -3.55 5.62 7.82
C ALA A 4 -2.32 4.84 7.34
N LEU A 5 -2.28 4.47 6.05
CA LEU A 5 -1.10 3.85 5.45
C LEU A 5 0.09 4.82 5.41
N THR A 6 -0.15 6.09 5.07
CA THR A 6 0.87 7.15 5.12
C THR A 6 1.40 7.37 6.53
N LEU A 7 0.52 7.43 7.52
CA LEU A 7 0.92 7.57 8.92
C LEU A 7 1.78 6.39 9.37
N ALA A 8 1.32 5.15 9.15
CA ALA A 8 2.06 3.96 9.56
C ALA A 8 3.44 3.86 8.87
N ARG A 9 3.52 4.21 7.58
CA ARG A 9 4.79 4.31 6.85
C ARG A 9 5.74 5.33 7.45
N GLY A 10 5.21 6.45 7.95
CA GLY A 10 5.98 7.49 8.64
C GLY A 10 6.59 7.01 9.96
N LEU A 11 5.94 6.06 10.64
CA LEU A 11 6.47 5.42 11.86
C LEU A 11 7.53 4.37 11.54
N ASP A 12 7.20 3.40 10.66
CA ASP A 12 8.15 2.45 10.09
C ASP A 12 7.62 1.98 8.73
N ARG A 13 8.43 2.16 7.68
CA ARG A 13 8.09 1.78 6.30
C ARG A 13 7.68 0.31 6.15
N ARG A 14 8.17 -0.57 7.02
CA ARG A 14 7.84 -2.01 7.01
C ARG A 14 6.41 -2.31 7.44
N LEU A 15 5.72 -1.36 8.07
CA LEU A 15 4.34 -1.52 8.55
C LEU A 15 3.30 -1.33 7.44
N GLU A 16 3.64 -0.60 6.38
CA GLU A 16 2.66 -0.19 5.36
C GLU A 16 2.01 -1.38 4.64
N LEU A 17 2.82 -2.33 4.14
CA LEU A 17 2.30 -3.47 3.39
C LEU A 17 1.47 -4.44 4.27
N PRO A 18 1.93 -4.85 5.46
CA PRO A 18 1.11 -5.68 6.35
C PRO A 18 -0.18 -4.96 6.80
N LEU A 19 -0.13 -3.64 7.02
CA LEU A 19 -1.32 -2.86 7.35
C LEU A 19 -2.30 -2.79 6.17
N LEU A 20 -1.82 -2.59 4.93
CA LEU A 20 -2.64 -2.66 3.73
C LEU A 20 -3.33 -4.02 3.61
N HIS A 21 -2.58 -5.11 3.81
CA HIS A 21 -3.14 -6.45 3.80
C HIS A 21 -4.24 -6.61 4.87
N HIS A 22 -4.00 -6.10 6.09
CA HIS A 22 -4.99 -6.12 7.15
C HIS A 22 -6.25 -5.34 6.76
N PHE A 23 -6.12 -4.14 6.19
CA PHE A 23 -7.25 -3.36 5.67
C PHE A 23 -8.03 -4.09 4.57
N GLN A 24 -7.33 -4.74 3.64
CA GLN A 24 -7.97 -5.50 2.57
C GLN A 24 -8.81 -6.64 3.14
N ARG A 25 -8.31 -7.38 4.13
CA ARG A 25 -9.11 -8.40 4.82
C ARG A 25 -10.34 -7.80 5.51
N GLN A 26 -10.16 -6.71 6.26
CA GLN A 26 -11.26 -6.04 6.97
C GLN A 26 -12.35 -5.55 6.00
N ARG A 27 -11.98 -5.08 4.80
CA ARG A 27 -12.92 -4.61 3.79
C ARG A 27 -13.61 -5.76 3.04
N TYR A 28 -12.82 -6.69 2.51
CA TYR A 28 -13.30 -7.67 1.53
C TYR A 28 -13.79 -8.98 2.16
N ILE A 29 -13.31 -9.33 3.36
CA ILE A 29 -13.76 -10.51 4.09
C ILE A 29 -14.79 -10.09 5.14
N ASP A 30 -14.45 -9.10 5.97
CA ASP A 30 -15.29 -8.74 7.12
C ASP A 30 -16.33 -7.65 6.79
N GLY A 31 -16.35 -7.11 5.57
CA GLY A 31 -17.33 -6.12 5.11
C GLY A 31 -17.30 -4.78 5.84
N ARG A 32 -16.18 -4.41 6.48
CA ARG A 32 -16.09 -3.18 7.29
C ARG A 32 -15.90 -1.94 6.42
N GLU A 33 -16.47 -0.82 6.88
CA GLU A 33 -16.39 0.47 6.20
C GLU A 33 -15.01 1.15 6.38
N THR A 34 -14.02 0.67 5.65
CA THR A 34 -12.62 1.14 5.72
C THR A 34 -12.36 2.55 5.17
N SER A 35 -13.37 3.21 4.58
CA SER A 35 -13.28 4.64 4.25
C SER A 35 -13.60 5.54 5.46
N SER A 36 -14.33 5.04 6.45
CA SER A 36 -14.59 5.77 7.70
C SER A 36 -13.31 5.97 8.51
N ALA A 37 -13.00 7.21 8.89
CA ALA A 37 -11.84 7.53 9.71
C ALA A 37 -11.85 6.79 11.05
N ARG A 38 -13.02 6.66 11.69
CA ARG A 38 -13.18 5.92 12.95
C ARG A 38 -12.84 4.44 12.80
N VAL A 39 -13.35 3.79 11.73
CA VAL A 39 -13.05 2.38 11.45
C VAL A 39 -11.57 2.20 11.10
N ALA A 40 -11.03 3.10 10.29
CA ALA A 40 -9.63 3.07 9.90
C ALA A 40 -8.67 3.29 11.07
N ALA A 41 -9.01 4.18 12.00
CA ALA A 41 -8.26 4.41 13.22
C ALA A 41 -8.26 3.19 14.13
N ALA A 42 -9.43 2.56 14.36
CA ALA A 42 -9.52 1.36 15.17
C ALA A 42 -8.71 0.18 14.58
N ILE A 43 -8.75 -0.01 13.26
CA ILE A 43 -7.95 -1.04 12.57
C ILE A 43 -6.45 -0.76 12.71
N THR A 44 -6.05 0.49 12.47
CA THR A 44 -4.64 0.91 12.53
C THR A 44 -4.08 0.81 13.94
N SER A 45 -4.82 1.32 14.93
CA SER A 45 -4.47 1.27 16.35
C SER A 45 -4.22 -0.16 16.82
N GLY A 46 -5.20 -1.05 16.64
CA GLY A 46 -5.02 -2.46 17.02
C GLY A 46 -3.90 -3.17 16.23
N PHE A 47 -3.64 -2.77 14.99
CA PHE A 47 -2.50 -3.27 14.22
C PHE A 47 -1.17 -2.78 14.82
N LEU A 48 -1.05 -1.50 15.14
CA LEU A 48 0.17 -0.88 15.67
C LEU A 48 0.54 -1.43 17.05
N GLU A 49 -0.45 -1.65 17.92
CA GLU A 49 -0.24 -2.27 19.24
C GLU A 49 0.36 -3.66 19.13
N ARG A 50 -0.13 -4.49 18.20
CA ARG A 50 0.44 -5.82 17.93
C ARG A 50 1.88 -5.78 17.42
N HIS A 51 2.33 -4.64 16.92
CA HIS A 51 3.69 -4.41 16.45
C HIS A 51 4.54 -3.60 17.45
N GLY A 52 4.06 -3.41 18.68
CA GLY A 52 4.81 -2.75 19.76
C GLY A 52 4.75 -1.22 19.77
N TYR A 53 3.85 -0.62 18.99
CA TYR A 53 3.64 0.83 18.98
C TYR A 53 2.49 1.22 19.91
N ALA A 54 2.75 2.16 20.81
CA ALA A 54 1.70 2.78 21.60
C ALA A 54 0.73 3.53 20.68
N SER A 55 -0.56 3.40 20.97
CA SER A 55 -1.60 3.72 20.01
C SER A 55 -2.88 4.11 20.77
N ASP A 56 -3.56 5.16 20.33
CA ASP A 56 -4.90 5.51 20.82
C ASP A 56 -5.84 5.67 19.61
N PRO A 57 -6.89 4.85 19.48
CA PRO A 57 -7.79 4.89 18.34
C PRO A 57 -8.61 6.19 18.23
N VAL A 58 -8.84 6.90 19.33
CA VAL A 58 -9.53 8.21 19.32
C VAL A 58 -8.61 9.27 18.75
N VAL A 59 -7.38 9.35 19.26
CA VAL A 59 -6.35 10.27 18.76
C VAL A 59 -6.07 10.01 17.29
N PHE A 60 -5.97 8.75 16.87
CA PHE A 60 -5.81 8.43 15.45
C PHE A 60 -7.00 8.84 14.60
N ALA A 61 -8.24 8.68 15.09
CA ALA A 61 -9.41 9.10 14.32
C ALA A 61 -9.42 10.61 14.08
N GLU A 62 -9.00 11.39 15.07
CA GLU A 62 -8.82 12.84 14.95
C GLU A 62 -7.70 13.18 13.97
N GLN A 63 -6.51 12.57 14.11
CA GLN A 63 -5.39 12.77 13.18
C GLN A 63 -5.77 12.42 11.74
N LEU A 64 -6.43 11.28 11.52
CA LEU A 64 -6.85 10.88 10.17
C LEU A 64 -7.84 11.86 9.54
N ASN A 65 -8.61 12.60 10.33
CA ASN A 65 -9.60 13.57 9.85
C ASN A 65 -9.04 14.98 9.67
N ALA A 66 -8.33 15.47 10.68
CA ALA A 66 -8.03 16.90 10.87
C ALA A 66 -6.56 17.27 10.64
N ASP A 67 -5.67 16.30 10.42
CA ASP A 67 -4.26 16.58 10.10
C ASP A 67 -4.11 16.92 8.61
N ASP A 68 -4.05 18.22 8.32
CA ASP A 68 -3.86 18.75 6.96
C ASP A 68 -2.50 18.35 6.36
N ALA A 69 -1.45 18.22 7.18
CA ALA A 69 -0.13 17.82 6.69
C ALA A 69 -0.16 16.34 6.27
N LEU A 70 -0.81 15.48 7.07
CA LEU A 70 -1.01 14.08 6.70
C LEU A 70 -1.89 13.94 5.46
N ALA A 71 -2.93 14.78 5.34
CA ALA A 71 -3.78 14.81 4.15
C ALA A 71 -2.99 15.18 2.90
N LEU A 72 -2.19 16.24 2.97
CA LEU A 72 -1.32 16.69 1.87
C LEU A 72 -0.33 15.59 1.47
N LEU A 73 0.39 15.02 2.44
CA LEU A 73 1.33 13.92 2.18
C LEU A 73 0.65 12.70 1.54
N ALA A 74 -0.57 12.37 1.95
CA ALA A 74 -1.32 11.27 1.34
C ALA A 74 -1.72 11.59 -0.11
N CYS A 75 -2.10 12.84 -0.41
CA CYS A 75 -2.42 13.29 -1.77
C CYS A 75 -1.17 13.29 -2.66
N GLU A 76 -0.06 13.89 -2.21
CA GLU A 76 1.20 13.95 -2.98
C GLU A 76 1.68 12.56 -3.41
N ARG A 77 1.55 11.56 -2.53
CA ARG A 77 1.90 10.18 -2.82
C ARG A 77 1.00 9.53 -3.88
N ILE A 78 -0.30 9.84 -3.84
CA ILE A 78 -1.25 9.40 -4.87
C ILE A 78 -0.87 10.05 -6.20
N ASP A 79 -0.65 11.36 -6.21
CA ASP A 79 -0.34 12.13 -7.42
C ASP A 79 1.00 11.70 -8.03
N GLU A 80 2.02 11.40 -7.21
CA GLU A 80 3.29 10.83 -7.66
C GLU A 80 3.09 9.48 -8.33
N THR A 81 2.29 8.60 -7.71
CA THR A 81 1.99 7.28 -8.28
C THR A 81 1.22 7.40 -9.59
N GLN A 82 0.22 8.30 -9.66
CA GLN A 82 -0.57 8.54 -10.86
C GLN A 82 0.30 9.10 -11.99
N ARG A 83 1.16 10.09 -11.73
CA ARG A 83 2.09 10.63 -12.73
C ARG A 83 3.02 9.56 -13.28
N MET A 84 3.55 8.68 -12.43
CA MET A 84 4.37 7.56 -12.86
C MET A 84 3.57 6.56 -13.70
N MET A 85 2.33 6.25 -13.31
CA MET A 85 1.46 5.39 -14.12
C MET A 85 1.15 6.02 -15.49
N GLU A 86 0.92 7.32 -15.56
CA GLU A 86 0.66 8.03 -16.80
C GLU A 86 1.89 8.05 -17.72
N SER A 87 3.08 8.36 -17.19
CA SER A 87 4.31 8.39 -17.98
C SER A 87 4.66 7.03 -18.56
N GLU A 88 4.41 5.97 -17.81
CA GLU A 88 4.65 4.58 -18.21
C GLU A 88 3.44 3.93 -18.93
N GLN A 89 2.41 4.73 -19.28
CA GLN A 89 1.17 4.29 -19.96
C GLN A 89 0.46 3.11 -19.27
N VAL A 90 0.59 3.04 -17.95
CA VAL A 90 0.06 1.98 -17.10
C VAL A 90 -1.43 2.18 -16.91
N ARG A 91 -2.22 1.20 -17.32
CA ARG A 91 -3.67 1.18 -17.09
C ARG A 91 -4.07 0.06 -16.14
N GLY A 92 -4.96 0.39 -15.21
CA GLY A 92 -5.52 -0.54 -14.24
C GLY A 92 -4.56 -0.96 -13.12
N VAL A 93 -5.11 -1.72 -12.17
CA VAL A 93 -4.41 -2.33 -11.03
C VAL A 93 -4.81 -3.82 -10.96
N LEU A 94 -4.02 -4.75 -10.43
CA LEU A 94 -2.68 -4.67 -9.83
C LEU A 94 -1.56 -4.63 -10.90
N LYS A 95 -0.46 -3.92 -10.61
CA LYS A 95 0.73 -3.85 -11.46
C LYS A 95 1.99 -4.05 -10.61
N LEU A 96 2.93 -4.81 -11.15
CA LEU A 96 4.24 -5.03 -10.54
C LEU A 96 5.29 -4.73 -11.61
N TYR A 97 6.31 -3.98 -11.22
CA TYR A 97 7.44 -3.65 -12.09
C TYR A 97 8.72 -4.14 -11.46
N LEU A 98 9.61 -4.65 -12.31
CA LEU A 98 10.98 -4.97 -11.95
C LEU A 98 11.88 -3.87 -12.49
N GLN A 99 12.68 -3.26 -11.62
CA GLN A 99 13.70 -2.31 -12.04
C GLN A 99 15.06 -3.02 -12.12
N THR A 100 15.63 -3.13 -13.32
CA THR A 100 16.94 -3.75 -13.60
C THR A 100 17.75 -2.85 -14.54
N ALA A 101 19.02 -2.59 -14.20
CA ALA A 101 19.94 -1.80 -15.04
C ALA A 101 19.37 -0.45 -15.53
N GLY A 102 18.53 0.20 -14.71
CA GLY A 102 17.91 1.49 -15.04
C GLY A 102 16.64 1.40 -15.91
N GLN A 103 16.23 0.21 -16.35
CA GLN A 103 14.96 -0.01 -17.02
C GLN A 103 13.89 -0.51 -16.06
N LEU A 104 12.65 -0.08 -16.29
CA LEU A 104 11.47 -0.54 -15.57
C LEU A 104 10.68 -1.50 -16.46
N GLN A 105 10.65 -2.78 -16.10
CA GLN A 105 10.00 -3.82 -16.88
C GLN A 105 8.71 -4.30 -16.19
N PRO A 106 7.55 -4.29 -16.85
CA PRO A 106 6.31 -4.77 -16.25
C PRO A 106 6.32 -6.30 -16.10
N VAL A 107 5.96 -6.78 -14.92
CA VAL A 107 5.56 -8.18 -14.72
C VAL A 107 4.12 -8.32 -15.23
N SER A 108 3.85 -9.37 -16.01
CA SER A 108 2.49 -9.62 -16.54
C SER A 108 1.47 -9.68 -15.40
N SER A 109 0.38 -8.92 -15.53
CA SER A 109 -0.70 -8.89 -14.54
C SER A 109 -1.35 -10.27 -14.34
N GLU A 110 -1.33 -11.14 -15.35
CA GLU A 110 -1.87 -12.50 -15.26
C GLU A 110 -1.11 -13.35 -14.23
N VAL A 111 0.22 -13.24 -14.24
CA VAL A 111 1.10 -13.95 -13.30
C VAL A 111 0.79 -13.57 -11.85
N LEU A 112 0.38 -12.31 -11.61
CA LEU A 112 0.05 -11.82 -10.26
C LEU A 112 -1.15 -12.55 -9.64
N TYR A 113 -1.99 -13.19 -10.46
CA TYR A 113 -3.14 -13.98 -10.01
C TYR A 113 -2.84 -15.48 -9.87
N GLN A 114 -1.66 -15.95 -10.30
CA GLN A 114 -1.29 -17.37 -10.27
C GLN A 114 -0.61 -17.82 -8.96
N GLY A 115 -0.40 -16.88 -8.02
CA GLY A 115 0.21 -17.16 -6.72
C GLY A 115 1.68 -16.78 -6.64
N ALA A 116 2.25 -16.92 -5.44
CA ALA A 116 3.59 -16.41 -5.14
C ALA A 116 4.69 -17.08 -5.97
N ASP A 117 4.62 -18.39 -6.19
CA ASP A 117 5.64 -19.14 -6.93
C ASP A 117 5.76 -18.67 -8.38
N ALA A 118 4.63 -18.48 -9.06
CA ALA A 118 4.59 -17.96 -10.44
C ALA A 118 5.19 -16.54 -10.54
N VAL A 119 4.91 -15.68 -9.55
CA VAL A 119 5.50 -14.34 -9.48
C VAL A 119 7.02 -14.41 -9.28
N LEU A 120 7.48 -15.26 -8.37
CA LEU A 120 8.91 -15.43 -8.09
C LEU A 120 9.66 -16.00 -9.30
N GLU A 121 9.06 -16.95 -10.01
CA GLU A 121 9.59 -17.51 -11.25
C GLU A 121 9.70 -16.43 -12.34
N ALA A 122 8.64 -15.66 -12.57
CA ALA A 122 8.66 -14.56 -13.54
C ALA A 122 9.76 -13.53 -13.22
N ILE A 123 9.92 -13.15 -11.95
CA ILE A 123 11.01 -12.27 -11.51
C ILE A 123 12.37 -12.90 -11.79
N ALA A 124 12.55 -14.19 -11.50
CA ALA A 124 13.82 -14.89 -11.73
C ALA A 124 14.20 -14.94 -13.22
N VAL A 125 13.22 -15.14 -14.11
CA VAL A 125 13.41 -15.10 -15.57
C VAL A 125 13.80 -13.69 -16.03
N MET A 126 13.06 -12.66 -15.60
CA MET A 126 13.33 -11.28 -16.00
C MET A 126 14.72 -10.80 -15.57
N ARG A 127 15.23 -11.23 -14.41
CA ARG A 127 16.58 -10.89 -13.94
C ARG A 127 17.71 -11.48 -14.80
N GLN A 128 17.43 -12.47 -15.63
CA GLN A 128 18.40 -13.10 -16.53
C GLN A 128 18.37 -12.49 -17.94
N MET A 129 17.39 -11.64 -18.24
CA MET A 129 17.28 -11.00 -19.55
C MET A 129 18.34 -9.90 -19.69
N PRO A 130 19.06 -9.82 -20.82
CA PRO A 130 19.93 -8.69 -21.10
C PRO A 130 19.09 -7.40 -21.21
N ALA A 131 19.68 -6.28 -20.76
CA ALA A 131 19.06 -4.95 -20.81
C ALA A 131 18.87 -4.41 -22.23
#